data_AF-A0A5C6VV69-F1
#
_entry.id   AF-A0A5C6VV69-F1
#
_cell.length_a   1.000
_cell.length_b   1.000
_cell.length_c   1.000
_cell.angle_alpha   90.00
_cell.angle_beta   90.00
_cell.angle_gamma   90.00
#
_symmetry.space_group_name_H-M   'P 1'
#
loop_
_entity.id
_entity.type
_entity.pdbx_description
1 polymer ?
#
loop_
_entity_poly.entity_id
_entity_poly.type
_entity_poly.pdbx_seq_one_letter_code
_entity_poly.pdbx_strand_id
1 'polypeptide(L)' 'MAVQEYEIRRTVEVEINGTRYVGSYRVMAGTVIVYFDGAIKSAPHDMQRPEVLGRWLLTDACKRVEAGRRDRSNR' A
#
# COMPACT_ATOMS: atom_id res chain seq x y z
N MET A 1 5.91 -29.52 10.25
CA MET A 1 4.73 -28.70 9.91
C MET A 1 5.03 -27.26 10.33
N ALA A 2 5.53 -26.42 9.41
CA ALA A 2 5.81 -25.02 9.67
C ALA A 2 4.76 -24.19 8.94
N VAL A 3 3.73 -23.77 9.67
CA VAL A 3 2.62 -22.99 9.13
C VAL A 3 3.04 -21.53 8.96
N GLN A 4 3.35 -21.14 7.72
CA GLN A 4 2.80 -19.95 7.08
C GLN A 4 2.87 -18.59 7.81
N GLU A 5 3.95 -18.29 8.55
CA GLU A 5 4.20 -16.91 9.01
C GLU A 5 4.53 -15.92 7.85
N TYR A 6 4.67 -16.41 6.61
CA TYR A 6 5.12 -15.62 5.46
C TYR A 6 4.01 -14.91 4.65
N GLU A 7 2.73 -15.08 4.99
CA GLU A 7 1.61 -14.49 4.20
C GLU A 7 0.59 -13.69 5.01
N ILE A 8 0.95 -13.19 6.20
CA ILE A 8 0.00 -12.37 6.96
C ILE A 8 -0.13 -11.01 6.28
N ARG A 9 -1.14 -10.90 5.40
CA ARG A 9 -1.60 -9.64 4.83
C ARG A 9 -2.34 -8.89 5.92
N ARG A 10 -1.82 -7.72 6.28
CA ARG A 10 -2.44 -6.79 7.21
C ARG A 10 -3.21 -5.76 6.42
N THR A 11 -4.46 -5.50 6.81
CA THR A 11 -5.25 -4.42 6.22
C THR A 11 -4.67 -3.08 6.67
N VAL A 12 -4.63 -2.11 5.76
CA VAL A 12 -4.24 -0.73 6.07
C VAL A 12 -5.20 0.23 5.42
N GLU A 13 -5.55 1.29 6.14
CA GLU A 13 -6.47 2.31 5.67
C GLU A 13 -5.86 3.71 5.82
N VAL A 14 -6.13 4.54 4.83
CA VAL A 14 -5.78 5.96 4.82
C VAL A 14 -6.97 6.76 4.34
N GLU A 15 -7.13 7.96 4.88
CA GLU A 15 -8.09 8.94 4.40
C GLU A 15 -7.33 10.04 3.67
N ILE A 16 -7.68 10.29 2.41
CA ILE A 16 -7.04 11.29 1.55
C ILE A 16 -8.15 12.14 0.93
N ASN A 17 -8.11 13.45 1.16
CA ASN A 17 -9.14 14.39 0.69
C ASN A 17 -10.58 13.97 1.04
N GLY A 18 -10.79 13.38 2.22
CA GLY A 18 -12.10 12.88 2.66
C GLY A 18 -12.55 11.57 2.00
N THR A 19 -11.73 10.96 1.15
CA THR A 19 -11.97 9.62 0.60
C THR A 19 -11.19 8.58 1.39
N ARG A 20 -11.88 7.56 1.90
CA ARG A 20 -11.26 6.44 2.60
C ARG A 20 -10.77 5.39 1.61
N TYR A 21 -9.47 5.15 1.63
CA TYR A 21 -8.81 4.12 0.82
C TYR A 21 -8.38 2.97 1.71
N VAL A 22 -8.80 1.76 1.33
CA VAL A 22 -8.49 0.53 2.04
C VAL A 22 -7.59 -0.31 1.14
N GLY A 23 -6.41 -0.66 1.65
CA GLY A 23 -5.45 -1.52 1.01
C GLY A 23 -5.03 -2.67 1.92
N SER A 24 -4.10 -3.47 1.44
CA SER A 24 -3.47 -4.52 2.25
C SER A 24 -1.97 -4.46 2.07
N TYR A 25 -1.22 -4.74 3.13
CA TYR A 25 0.22 -4.84 3.06
C TYR A 25 0.71 -6.17 3.63
N ARG A 26 1.84 -6.65 3.12
CA ARG A 26 2.59 -7.76 3.71
C ARG A 26 4.01 -7.32 3.98
N VAL A 27 4.64 -7.90 4.99
CA VAL A 27 6.06 -7.71 5.26
C VAL A 27 6.79 -8.98 4.87
N MET A 28 7.73 -8.89 3.94
CA MET A 28 8.57 -10.01 3.52
C MET A 28 10.04 -9.60 3.58
N ALA A 29 10.87 -10.37 4.29
CA ALA A 29 12.31 -10.16 4.38
C ALA A 29 12.71 -8.70 4.68
N GLY A 30 12.01 -8.05 5.62
CA GLY A 30 12.26 -6.65 5.98
C GLY A 30 11.74 -5.63 4.96
N THR A 31 10.93 -6.04 3.97
CA THR A 31 10.32 -5.16 2.97
C THR A 31 8.80 -5.14 3.14
N VAL A 32 8.21 -3.94 3.21
CA VAL A 32 6.77 -3.73 3.23
C VAL A 32 6.28 -3.66 1.79
N ILE A 33 5.30 -4.49 1.44
CA ILE A 33 4.70 -4.57 0.10
C ILE A 33 3.21 -4.28 0.25
N VAL A 34 2.73 -3.17 -0.33
CA VAL A 34 1.33 -2.73 -0.34
C VAL A 34 0.66 -3.07 -1.66
N TYR A 35 -0.58 -3.55 -1.56
CA TYR A 35 -1.50 -3.85 -2.64
C TYR A 35 -2.68 -2.89 -2.57
N PHE A 36 -2.92 -2.16 -3.65
CA PHE A 36 -4.04 -1.23 -3.74
C PHE A 36 -4.47 -1.03 -5.21
N ASP A 37 -5.74 -1.29 -5.51
CA ASP A 37 -6.36 -1.02 -6.83
C ASP A 37 -5.54 -1.53 -8.04
N GLY A 38 -4.98 -2.74 -7.95
CA GLY A 38 -4.12 -3.31 -9.00
C GLY A 38 -2.70 -2.76 -9.05
N ALA A 39 -2.38 -1.75 -8.24
CA ALA A 39 -1.01 -1.27 -8.03
C ALA A 39 -0.33 -2.02 -6.87
N ILE A 40 0.97 -2.25 -7.03
CA ILE A 40 1.84 -2.82 -6.01
C ILE A 40 2.96 -1.83 -5.74
N LYS A 41 3.16 -1.47 -4.48
CA LYS A 41 4.29 -0.63 -4.03
C LYS A 41 5.05 -1.33 -2.92
N SER A 42 6.37 -1.22 -2.94
CA SER A 42 7.21 -1.85 -1.92
C SER A 42 8.33 -0.93 -1.44
N ALA A 43 8.61 -0.97 -0.15
CA ALA A 43 9.73 -0.23 0.45
C ALA A 43 10.38 -1.02 1.60
N PRO A 44 11.70 -0.91 1.78
CA PRO A 44 12.40 -1.52 2.92
C PRO A 44 11.96 -0.88 4.25
N HIS A 45 11.68 -1.74 5.24
CA HIS A 45 11.49 -1.39 6.65
C HIS A 45 12.84 -1.46 7.36
N ASP A 46 13.71 -0.47 7.12
CA ASP A 46 15.01 -0.41 7.79
C ASP A 46 14.84 -0.03 9.28
N MET A 47 14.07 1.03 9.56
CA MET A 47 13.85 1.56 10.93
C MET A 47 12.41 2.02 11.22
N GLN A 48 11.50 2.00 10.23
CA GLN A 48 10.13 2.51 10.39
C GLN A 48 9.10 1.39 10.48
N ARG A 49 8.20 1.45 11.48
CA ARG A 49 7.14 0.45 11.68
C ARG A 49 6.40 0.15 10.36
N PRO A 50 6.10 -1.13 10.06
CA PRO A 50 5.56 -1.51 8.76
C PRO A 50 4.16 -0.93 8.51
N GLU A 51 3.42 -0.63 9.58
CA GLU A 51 2.14 0.10 9.52
C GLU A 51 2.30 1.52 8.96
N VAL A 52 3.37 2.23 9.34
CA VAL A 52 3.65 3.60 8.88
C VAL A 52 4.01 3.58 7.40
N LEU A 53 4.92 2.68 7.02
CA LEU A 53 5.28 2.47 5.61
C LEU A 53 4.08 1.99 4.79
N GLY A 54 3.25 1.12 5.34
CA GLY A 54 2.02 0.63 4.70
C GLY A 54 1.06 1.78 4.36
N ARG A 55 0.81 2.69 5.32
CA ARG A 55 0.00 3.89 5.07
C ARG A 55 0.64 4.83 4.06
N TRP A 56 1.95 5.07 4.16
CA TRP A 56 2.65 5.95 3.25
C TRP A 56 2.63 5.42 1.80
N LEU A 57 2.93 4.13 1.62
CA LEU A 57 2.87 3.46 0.32
C LEU A 57 1.45 3.43 -0.25
N LEU A 58 0.43 3.21 0.59
CA LEU A 58 -0.98 3.30 0.17
C LEU A 58 -1.35 4.71 -0.29
N THR A 59 -0.88 5.73 0.43
CA THR A 59 -1.10 7.14 0.07
C THR A 59 -0.44 7.50 -1.26
N ASP A 60 0.79 7.05 -1.44
CA ASP A 60 1.57 7.23 -2.66
C ASP A 60 0.97 6.43 -3.84
N ALA A 61 0.34 5.28 -3.59
CA ALA A 61 -0.41 4.54 -4.61
C ALA A 61 -1.70 5.29 -5.01
N CYS A 62 -2.47 5.77 -4.03
CA CYS A 62 -3.69 6.54 -4.26
C CYS A 62 -3.44 7.80 -5.11
N LYS A 63 -2.45 8.62 -4.72
CA LYS A 63 -2.09 9.83 -5.46
C LYS A 63 -1.77 9.54 -6.93
N ARG A 64 -1.14 8.40 -7.23
CA ARG A 64 -0.83 7.98 -8.61
C ARG A 64 -2.09 7.59 -9.38
N VAL A 65 -3.03 6.88 -8.75
CA VAL A 65 -4.32 6.51 -9.36
C VAL A 65 -5.14 7.76 -9.66
N GLU A 66 -5.19 8.72 -8.73
CA GLU A 66 -5.89 10.00 -8.93
C GLU A 66 -5.26 10.83 -10.06
N ALA A 67 -3.93 10.91 -10.13
CA ALA A 67 -3.24 11.59 -11.22
C ALA A 67 -3.51 10.92 -12.58
N GLY A 68 -3.48 9.59 -12.65
CA GLY A 68 -3.77 8.83 -13.87
C GLY A 68 -5.24 8.90 -14.32
N ARG A 69 -6.18 9.12 -13.39
CA ARG A 69 -7.59 9.35 -13.71
C ARG A 69 -7.83 10.70 -14.39
N ARG A 70 -7.06 11.74 -14.03
CA ARG A 70 -7.18 13.06 -14.67
C ARG A 70 -6.70 13.08 -16.12
N ASP A 71 -5.66 12.30 -16.44
CA ASP A 71 -5.09 12.25 -17.79
C ASP A 71 -6.02 11.55 -18.80
N ARG A 72 -6.78 10.54 -18.36
CA ARG A 72 -7.70 9.79 -19.25
C ARG A 72 -9.00 10.51 -19.61
N SER A 73 -9.24 11.72 -19.10
CA SER A 73 -10.45 12.50 -19.41
C SER A 73 -10.27 13.52 -20.55
N ASN A 74 -9.14 13.48 -21.28
CA ASN A 74 -8.88 14.40 -22.40
C ASN A 74 -8.45 13.67 -23.71
N ARG A 75 -9.16 12.62 -24.12
CA ARG A 75 -9.00 12.08 -25.47
C ARG A 75 -10.33 11.82 -26.16
#